data_AF-A0A5C2SF99-F1
#
_entry.id   AF-A0A5C2SF99-F1
#
_cell.length_a   1.000
_cell.length_b   1.000
_cell.length_c   1.000
_cell.angle_alpha   90.00
_cell.angle_beta   90.00
_cell.angle_gamma   90.00
#
_symmetry.space_group_name_H-M   'P 1'
#
loop_
_entity.id
_entity.type
_entity.pdbx_description
1 polymer ?
#
loop_
_entity_poly.entity_id
_entity_poly.type
_entity_poly.pdbx_seq_one_letter_code
_entity_poly.pdbx_strand_id
1 'polypeptide(L)'
;MSDHEAGAMGGMPSDEDLSLPKATVTKMIAELLPNDITCAKETRDLVIECCVEFIHLISSEANEICEQESKKTIAPEHIISALKRLGFETFTAEVESVLKDHKQQQKDREKKVSKLEQSGLTEAELLAQQEALFAQSREKFRTAAQQ
;
A
#
# COMPACT_ATOMS: atom_id res chain seq x y z
N MET A 1 1.86 17.71 39.50
CA MET A 1 0.90 17.02 38.62
C MET A 1 1.36 17.33 37.20
N SER A 2 2.51 16.82 36.76
CA SER A 2 2.82 15.42 36.43
C SER A 2 1.97 14.93 35.26
N ASP A 3 2.47 15.14 34.05
CA ASP A 3 2.60 14.08 33.04
C ASP A 3 3.48 14.58 31.89
N HIS A 4 4.77 14.30 32.02
CA HIS A 4 5.71 14.29 30.91
C HIS A 4 6.14 12.83 30.78
N GLU A 5 5.29 12.01 30.17
CA GLU A 5 5.66 10.65 29.79
C GLU A 5 6.70 10.74 28.67
N ALA A 6 7.96 10.68 29.09
CA ALA A 6 9.09 10.43 28.23
C ALA A 6 8.87 9.11 27.49
N GLY A 7 9.08 9.18 26.18
CA GLY A 7 8.73 8.12 25.25
C GLY A 7 9.42 6.80 25.54
N ALA A 8 8.66 5.73 25.37
CA ALA A 8 9.20 4.45 24.98
C ALA A 8 9.79 4.59 23.58
N MET A 9 11.05 5.05 23.48
CA MET A 9 11.85 4.84 22.30
C MET A 9 12.13 3.34 22.19
N GLY A 10 11.21 2.62 21.54
CA GLY A 10 11.60 1.45 20.77
C GLY A 10 12.72 1.92 19.85
N GLY A 11 13.88 1.26 19.93
CA GLY A 11 15.08 1.69 19.22
C GLY A 11 14.73 2.06 17.79
N MET A 12 15.14 3.26 17.36
CA MET A 12 14.90 3.67 15.98
C MET A 12 15.46 2.56 15.08
N PRO A 13 14.64 2.02 14.16
CA PRO A 13 15.14 1.03 13.21
C PRO A 13 16.37 1.63 12.53
N SER A 14 17.42 0.82 12.42
CA SER A 14 18.62 1.26 11.73
C SER A 14 18.28 1.60 10.27
N ASP A 15 19.04 2.49 9.63
CA ASP A 15 18.82 2.77 8.19
C ASP A 15 18.91 1.49 7.33
N GLU A 16 19.61 0.44 7.81
CA GLU A 16 19.62 -0.88 7.18
C GLU A 16 18.26 -1.60 7.25
N ASP A 17 17.48 -1.38 8.31
CA ASP A 17 16.13 -1.95 8.50
C ASP A 17 15.05 -1.24 7.66
N LEU A 18 15.31 0.00 7.22
CA LEU A 18 14.37 0.83 6.43
C LEU A 18 14.69 0.83 4.91
N SER A 19 15.26 -0.26 4.39
CA SER A 19 15.63 -0.38 2.98
C SER A 19 14.58 -1.10 2.13
N LEU A 20 14.49 -0.73 0.85
CA LEU A 20 13.70 -1.50 -0.12
C LEU A 20 14.29 -2.89 -0.34
N PRO A 21 13.49 -3.92 -0.66
CA PRO A 21 14.01 -5.26 -0.92
C PRO A 21 15.07 -5.24 -2.03
N LYS A 22 16.31 -5.60 -1.68
CA LYS A 22 17.48 -5.54 -2.59
C LYS A 22 17.23 -6.29 -3.91
N ALA A 23 16.52 -7.41 -3.85
CA ALA A 23 16.15 -8.20 -5.02
C ALA A 23 15.24 -7.44 -5.99
N THR A 24 14.27 -6.68 -5.47
CA THR A 24 13.34 -5.88 -6.28
C THR A 24 14.07 -4.76 -7.01
N VAL A 25 14.92 -4.02 -6.29
CA VAL A 25 15.72 -2.93 -6.90
C VAL A 25 16.72 -3.49 -7.91
N THR A 26 17.41 -4.58 -7.58
CA THR A 26 18.36 -5.24 -8.50
C THR A 26 17.68 -5.70 -9.78
N LYS A 27 16.47 -6.28 -9.67
CA LYS A 27 15.69 -6.70 -10.83
C LYS A 27 15.28 -5.51 -11.70
N MET A 28 14.80 -4.43 -11.09
CA MET A 28 14.45 -3.19 -11.80
C MET A 28 15.66 -2.60 -12.55
N ILE A 29 16.82 -2.54 -11.91
CA ILE A 29 18.06 -2.07 -12.55
C ILE A 29 18.41 -2.96 -13.76
N ALA A 30 18.31 -4.28 -13.63
CA ALA A 30 18.60 -5.20 -14.73
C ALA A 30 17.62 -5.07 -15.90
N GLU A 31 16.34 -4.79 -15.64
CA GLU A 31 15.31 -4.56 -16.67
C GLU A 31 15.52 -3.25 -17.46
N LEU A 32 16.18 -2.26 -16.84
CA LEU A 32 16.49 -0.97 -17.48
C LEU A 32 17.82 -0.97 -18.24
N LEU A 33 18.68 -1.96 -18.02
CA LEU A 33 19.98 -2.08 -18.67
C LEU A 33 19.91 -3.04 -19.88
N PRO A 34 20.71 -2.80 -20.93
CA PRO A 34 20.95 -3.78 -21.99
C PRO A 34 21.46 -5.13 -21.43
N ASN A 35 21.11 -6.24 -22.09
CA ASN A 35 21.45 -7.59 -21.64
C ASN A 35 22.97 -7.87 -21.56
N ASP A 36 23.78 -7.08 -22.25
CA ASP A 36 25.24 -7.16 -22.27
C ASP A 36 25.91 -6.30 -21.20
N ILE A 37 25.14 -5.54 -20.41
CA ILE A 37 25.66 -4.64 -19.38
C ILE A 37 25.32 -5.17 -17.98
N THR A 38 26.36 -5.33 -17.16
CA THR A 38 26.21 -5.67 -15.74
C THR A 38 26.41 -4.45 -14.85
N CYS A 39 25.49 -4.20 -13.92
CA CYS A 39 25.65 -3.17 -12.90
C CYS A 39 26.56 -3.67 -11.76
N ALA A 40 27.54 -2.87 -11.32
CA ALA A 40 28.43 -3.24 -10.21
C ALA A 40 27.65 -3.32 -8.88
N LYS A 41 28.14 -4.13 -7.93
CA LYS A 41 27.49 -4.29 -6.61
C LYS A 41 27.36 -2.96 -5.87
N GLU A 42 28.46 -2.21 -5.80
CA GLU A 42 28.52 -0.90 -5.12
C GLU A 42 27.53 0.09 -5.74
N THR A 43 27.35 0.08 -7.07
CA THR A 43 26.36 0.91 -7.74
C THR A 43 24.93 0.51 -7.37
N ARG A 44 24.64 -0.79 -7.26
CA ARG A 44 23.30 -1.25 -6.83
C ARG A 44 23.02 -0.85 -5.39
N ASP A 45 24.00 -1.00 -4.50
CA ASP A 45 23.88 -0.59 -3.09
C ASP A 45 23.63 0.92 -2.99
N LEU A 46 24.36 1.74 -3.76
CA LEU A 46 24.14 3.19 -3.84
C LEU A 46 22.74 3.56 -4.36
N VAL A 47 22.25 2.87 -5.39
CA VAL A 47 20.90 3.12 -5.91
C VAL A 47 19.84 2.82 -4.85
N ILE A 48 20.03 1.78 -4.03
CA ILE A 48 19.11 1.46 -2.93
C ILE A 48 19.09 2.59 -1.89
N GLU A 49 20.26 3.11 -1.52
CA GLU A 49 20.37 4.29 -0.64
C GLU A 49 19.66 5.51 -1.25
N CYS A 50 19.86 5.77 -2.54
CA CYS A 50 19.15 6.84 -3.25
C CYS A 50 17.64 6.65 -3.27
N CYS A 51 17.12 5.42 -3.35
CA CYS A 51 15.69 5.17 -3.28
C CYS A 51 15.11 5.55 -1.91
N VAL A 52 15.84 5.25 -0.83
CA VAL A 52 15.44 5.63 0.53
C VAL A 52 15.47 7.15 0.68
N GLU A 53 16.54 7.79 0.23
CA GLU A 53 16.65 9.26 0.25
C GLU A 53 15.57 9.94 -0.59
N PHE A 54 15.21 9.36 -1.73
CA PHE A 54 14.12 9.87 -2.56
C PHE A 54 12.78 9.84 -1.81
N ILE A 55 12.50 8.77 -1.06
CA ILE A 55 11.28 8.69 -0.22
C ILE A 55 11.32 9.78 0.86
N HIS A 56 12.45 9.98 1.54
CA HIS A 56 12.60 11.03 2.55
C HIS A 56 12.43 12.44 1.96
N LEU A 57 13.02 12.71 0.79
CA LEU A 57 12.89 13.98 0.09
C LEU A 57 11.43 14.30 -0.23
N ILE A 58 10.72 13.38 -0.89
CA ILE A 58 9.31 13.59 -1.24
C ILE A 58 8.45 13.71 0.02
N SER A 59 8.70 12.89 1.04
CA SER A 59 7.93 12.91 2.29
C SER A 59 8.11 14.23 3.04
N SER A 60 9.33 14.76 3.08
CA SER A 60 9.64 16.03 3.75
C SER A 60 8.95 17.20 3.05
N GLU A 61 9.08 17.31 1.73
CA GLU A 61 8.42 18.37 0.95
C GLU A 61 6.88 18.26 1.04
N ALA A 62 6.33 17.05 0.97
CA ALA A 62 4.89 16.85 1.11
C ALA A 62 4.38 17.18 2.51
N ASN A 63 5.19 16.94 3.56
CA ASN A 63 4.88 17.35 4.92
C ASN A 63 4.87 18.87 5.05
N GLU A 64 5.86 19.57 4.49
CA GLU A 64 5.88 21.04 4.48
C GLU A 64 4.64 21.63 3.78
N ILE A 65 4.23 21.06 2.65
CA ILE A 65 3.00 21.47 1.94
C ILE A 65 1.76 21.22 2.82
N CYS A 66 1.69 20.05 3.45
CA CYS A 66 0.59 19.68 4.35
C CYS A 66 0.45 20.68 5.52
N GLU A 67 1.57 21.04 6.14
CA GLU A 67 1.62 22.01 7.23
C GLU A 67 1.27 23.42 6.76
N GLN A 68 1.73 23.84 5.58
CA GLN A 68 1.35 25.11 4.95
C GLN A 68 -0.17 25.21 4.72
N GLU A 69 -0.83 24.10 4.41
CA GLU A 69 -2.29 24.00 4.29
C GLU A 69 -3.02 23.81 5.63
N SER A 70 -2.32 23.87 6.76
CA SER A 70 -2.87 23.64 8.11
C SER A 70 -3.56 22.28 8.28
N LYS A 71 -3.10 21.26 7.55
CA LYS A 71 -3.59 19.87 7.64
C LYS A 71 -2.63 19.03 8.49
N LYS A 72 -3.18 18.02 9.16
CA LYS A 72 -2.41 17.08 10.01
C LYS A 72 -2.14 15.73 9.35
N THR A 73 -2.66 15.51 8.14
CA THR A 73 -2.55 14.24 7.43
C THR A 73 -2.12 14.53 6.00
N ILE A 74 -0.99 13.94 5.61
CA ILE A 74 -0.48 14.05 4.25
C ILE A 74 -1.47 13.35 3.31
N ALA A 75 -2.04 14.10 2.39
CA ALA A 75 -2.98 13.62 1.40
C ALA A 75 -2.28 13.46 0.03
N PRO A 76 -2.85 12.67 -0.90
CA PRO A 76 -2.23 12.43 -2.21
C PRO A 76 -1.92 13.72 -3.00
N GLU A 77 -2.74 14.76 -2.85
CA GLU A 77 -2.51 16.07 -3.47
C GLU A 77 -1.22 16.76 -2.99
N HIS A 78 -0.80 16.52 -1.74
CA HIS A 78 0.46 17.08 -1.22
C HIS A 78 1.65 16.38 -1.88
N ILE A 79 1.57 15.07 -2.13
CA ILE A 79 2.60 14.31 -2.86
C ILE A 79 2.74 14.81 -4.30
N ILE A 80 1.62 15.00 -5.00
CA ILE A 80 1.63 15.52 -6.37
C ILE A 80 2.22 16.94 -6.41
N SER A 81 1.90 17.76 -5.42
CA SER A 81 2.44 19.13 -5.31
C SER A 81 3.93 19.13 -4.97
N ALA A 82 4.39 18.23 -4.11
CA ALA A 82 5.80 18.05 -3.79
C ALA A 82 6.61 17.65 -5.03
N LEU A 83 6.11 16.69 -5.82
CA LEU A 83 6.73 16.30 -7.08
C LEU A 83 6.87 17.49 -8.04
N LYS A 84 5.86 18.34 -8.15
CA LYS A 84 5.94 19.55 -8.98
C LYS A 84 6.97 20.56 -8.45
N ARG A 85 6.95 20.86 -7.14
CA ARG A 85 7.91 21.79 -6.51
C ARG A 85 9.36 21.34 -6.64
N LEU A 86 9.61 20.04 -6.56
CA LEU A 86 10.94 19.44 -6.67
C LEU A 86 11.40 19.24 -8.13
N GLY A 87 10.56 19.58 -9.12
CA GLY A 87 10.90 19.48 -10.54
C GLY A 87 10.66 18.10 -11.18
N PHE A 88 9.94 17.21 -10.52
CA PHE A 88 9.54 15.88 -11.00
C PHE A 88 8.16 15.88 -11.69
N GLU A 89 7.82 16.95 -12.42
CA GLU A 89 6.50 17.11 -13.05
C GLU A 89 6.15 15.96 -14.00
N THR A 90 7.16 15.38 -14.66
CA THR A 90 6.99 14.24 -15.58
C THR A 90 6.47 12.99 -14.90
N PHE A 91 6.62 12.84 -13.59
CA PHE A 91 6.13 11.67 -12.83
C PHE A 91 4.65 11.79 -12.47
N THR A 92 4.10 13.01 -12.50
CA THR A 92 2.75 13.29 -11.97
C THR A 92 1.66 12.53 -12.70
N ALA A 93 1.76 12.35 -14.02
CA ALA A 93 0.76 11.66 -14.82
C ALA A 93 0.60 10.18 -14.41
N GLU A 94 1.71 9.46 -14.21
CA GLU A 94 1.68 8.07 -13.77
C GLU A 94 1.18 7.95 -12.33
N VAL A 95 1.63 8.84 -11.44
CA VAL A 95 1.19 8.88 -10.03
C VAL A 95 -0.32 9.12 -9.93
N GLU A 96 -0.87 10.05 -10.73
CA GLU A 96 -2.31 10.32 -10.78
C GLU A 96 -3.11 9.11 -11.31
N SER A 97 -2.56 8.38 -12.28
CA SER A 97 -3.16 7.14 -12.77
C SER A 97 -3.23 6.08 -11.68
N VAL A 98 -2.12 5.85 -10.95
CA VAL A 98 -2.09 4.91 -9.82
C VAL A 98 -3.07 5.32 -8.72
N LEU A 99 -3.16 6.61 -8.41
CA LEU A 99 -4.13 7.13 -7.44
C LEU A 99 -5.58 6.86 -7.86
N LYS A 100 -5.90 7.03 -9.14
CA LYS A 100 -7.23 6.74 -9.69
C LYS A 100 -7.58 5.26 -9.55
N ASP A 101 -6.65 4.38 -9.90
CA ASP A 101 -6.84 2.93 -9.78
C ASP A 101 -7.01 2.50 -8.31
N HIS A 102 -6.21 3.06 -7.40
CA HIS A 102 -6.36 2.82 -5.97
C HIS A 102 -7.75 3.25 -5.46
N LYS A 103 -8.22 4.45 -5.82
CA LYS A 103 -9.56 4.92 -5.45
C LYS A 103 -10.67 4.02 -5.98
N GLN A 104 -10.50 3.47 -7.18
CA GLN A 104 -11.46 2.54 -7.76
C GLN A 104 -11.48 1.21 -6.99
N GLN A 105 -10.31 0.65 -6.69
CA GLN A 105 -10.19 -0.58 -5.89
C GLN A 105 -10.79 -0.42 -4.49
N GLN A 106 -10.59 0.73 -3.85
CA GLN A 106 -11.17 1.03 -2.55
C GLN A 106 -12.71 1.03 -2.59
N LYS A 107 -13.30 1.70 -3.59
CA LYS A 107 -14.76 1.69 -3.81
C LYS A 107 -15.30 0.28 -4.03
N ASP A 108 -14.58 -0.55 -4.77
CA ASP A 108 -15.03 -1.93 -5.04
C ASP A 108 -14.93 -2.84 -3.81
N ARG A 109 -13.99 -2.56 -2.89
CA ARG A 109 -13.95 -3.20 -1.56
C ARG A 109 -15.14 -2.75 -0.71
N GLU A 110 -15.45 -1.46 -0.67
CA GLU A 110 -16.59 -0.91 0.08
C GLU A 110 -17.93 -1.48 -0.43
N LYS A 111 -18.12 -1.61 -1.74
CA LYS A 111 -19.32 -2.26 -2.32
C LYS A 111 -19.46 -3.72 -1.88
N LYS A 112 -18.37 -4.47 -1.74
CA LYS A 112 -18.43 -5.88 -1.29
C LYS A 112 -18.88 -5.97 0.16
N VAL A 113 -18.40 -5.08 1.02
CA VAL A 113 -18.85 -4.99 2.43
C VAL A 113 -20.33 -4.59 2.48
N SER A 114 -20.72 -3.58 1.71
CA SER A 114 -22.10 -3.09 1.67
C SER A 114 -23.09 -4.13 1.17
N LYS A 115 -22.72 -5.05 0.27
CA LYS A 115 -23.62 -6.15 -0.15
C LYS A 115 -24.03 -7.09 0.99
N LEU A 116 -23.17 -7.27 2.00
CA LEU A 116 -23.49 -8.09 3.16
C LEU A 116 -24.52 -7.38 4.06
N GLU A 117 -24.33 -6.08 4.27
CA GLU A 117 -25.23 -5.23 5.06
C GLU A 117 -26.56 -4.92 4.34
N GLN A 118 -26.54 -4.80 3.01
CA GLN A 118 -27.72 -4.57 2.17
C GLN A 118 -28.59 -5.81 1.94
N SER A 119 -28.22 -6.97 2.50
CA SER A 119 -29.04 -8.18 2.39
C SER A 119 -30.44 -8.00 2.99
N GLY A 120 -30.61 -7.05 3.92
CA GLY A 120 -31.89 -6.78 4.60
C GLY A 120 -32.34 -7.92 5.52
N LEU A 121 -31.50 -8.95 5.67
CA LEU A 121 -31.72 -10.11 6.53
C LEU A 121 -31.07 -9.86 7.88
N THR A 122 -31.73 -10.32 8.94
CA THR A 122 -31.13 -10.35 10.27
C THR A 122 -29.97 -11.33 10.32
N GLU A 123 -29.05 -11.15 11.27
CA GLU A 123 -27.93 -12.06 11.49
C GLU A 123 -28.39 -13.53 11.68
N ALA A 124 -29.51 -13.73 12.38
CA ALA A 124 -30.10 -15.06 12.58
C ALA A 124 -30.60 -15.70 11.27
N GLU A 125 -31.20 -14.92 10.38
CA GLU A 125 -31.66 -15.41 9.06
C GLU A 125 -30.49 -15.74 8.14
N LEU A 126 -29.42 -14.93 8.18
CA LEU A 126 -28.19 -15.21 7.43
C LEU A 126 -27.52 -16.50 7.91
N LEU A 127 -27.46 -16.73 9.23
CA LEU A 127 -26.89 -17.95 9.80
C LEU A 127 -27.71 -19.19 9.39
N ALA A 128 -29.04 -19.11 9.48
CA ALA A 128 -29.92 -20.19 9.07
C ALA A 128 -29.75 -20.54 7.56
N GLN A 129 -29.62 -19.53 6.70
CA GLN A 129 -29.35 -19.74 5.27
C GLN A 129 -27.98 -20.40 5.04
N GLN A 130 -26.95 -19.94 5.75
CA GLN A 130 -25.60 -20.51 5.66
C GLN A 130 -25.58 -21.99 6.07
N GLU A 131 -26.24 -22.34 7.19
CA GLU A 131 -26.34 -23.72 7.66
C GLU A 131 -27.08 -24.63 6.67
N ALA A 132 -28.18 -24.14 6.09
CA ALA A 132 -28.95 -24.87 5.08
C ALA A 132 -28.11 -25.15 3.82
N LEU A 133 -27.33 -24.16 3.35
CA LEU A 133 -26.42 -24.31 2.21
C LEU A 133 -25.31 -25.34 2.51
N PHE A 134 -24.76 -25.34 3.72
CA PHE A 134 -23.77 -26.34 4.13
C PHE A 134 -24.37 -27.74 4.24
N ALA A 135 -25.58 -27.88 4.78
CA ALA A 135 -26.27 -29.16 4.87
C ALA A 135 -26.53 -29.74 3.47
N GLN A 136 -27.05 -28.93 2.54
CA GLN A 136 -27.28 -29.34 1.16
C GLN A 136 -25.98 -29.77 0.45
N SER A 137 -24.89 -29.04 0.70
CA SER A 137 -23.57 -29.36 0.12
C SER A 137 -23.01 -30.68 0.67
N ARG A 138 -23.12 -30.92 1.99
CA ARG A 138 -22.73 -32.20 2.62
C ARG A 138 -23.53 -33.38 2.07
N GLU A 139 -24.82 -33.20 1.88
CA GLU A 139 -25.69 -34.26 1.35
C GLU A 139 -25.37 -34.61 -0.10
N LYS A 140 -25.14 -33.60 -0.95
CA LYS A 140 -24.67 -33.80 -2.34
C LYS A 140 -23.33 -34.53 -2.40
N PHE A 141 -22.38 -34.17 -1.53
CA PHE A 141 -21.09 -34.84 -1.48
C PHE A 141 -21.21 -36.30 -1.04
N ARG A 142 -22.08 -36.57 -0.06
CA ARG A 142 -22.36 -37.94 0.41
C ARG A 142 -23.01 -38.80 -0.67
N THR A 143 -23.97 -38.26 -1.42
CA THR A 143 -24.60 -38.99 -2.53
C THR A 143 -23.63 -39.21 -3.69
N ALA A 144 -22.76 -38.25 -3.99
CA ALA A 144 -21.73 -38.40 -5.01
C ALA A 144 -20.64 -39.42 -4.63
N ALA A 145 -20.31 -39.56 -3.33
CA ALA A 145 -19.37 -40.55 -2.85
C ALA A 145 -19.93 -41.99 -2.77
N GLN A 146 -21.25 -42.14 -2.96
CA GLN A 146 -21.95 -43.43 -2.94
C GLN A 146 -22.28 -43.96 -4.35
N GLN A 147 -21.92 -43.23 -5.41
CA GLN A 147 -21.98 -43.66 -6.81
C GLN A 147 -20.58 -44.05 -7.30
#